data_AF-A0A9D7HA84-F1
#
_entry.id   AF-A0A9D7HA84-F1
#
_cell.length_a   1.000
_cell.length_b   1.000
_cell.length_c   1.000
_cell.angle_alpha   90.00
_cell.angle_beta   90.00
_cell.angle_gamma   90.00
#
_symmetry.space_group_name_H-M   'P 1'
#
loop_
_entity.id
_entity.type
_entity.pdbx_description
1 polymer ?
#
loop_
_entity_poly.entity_id
_entity_poly.type
_entity_poly.pdbx_seq_one_letter_code
_entity_poly.pdbx_strand_id
1 'polypeptide(L)'
;MHDKLFFFGALFSLVACSGNTVEVGGYSQSDAGPSQATTDAATTAPNGAKIEIHLRASTAKVPHADALSGQTPSDQKIGIRSLALLTDPSAPPLVVFDHGESAVEAGLNDKDDTVVATVLASSLRAGTYTLARVGISHVRYRVAATMHTLGQSVAGTFNNLQVLSDGSLIDGATQNKGHYRFTFEVGGKALATQPGEGGPLPEVPSGGGISMSSSGPETAYVFPINLPVDPTIGTDVKMLFDINTNENFRWQDEPAAGHQPKVFDVTPTTFEPVKSFGANSFQLTADFSASSP
;
A
#
# COMPACT_ATOMS: atom_id res chain seq x y z
N MET A 1 8.21 -58.25 -34.85
CA MET A 1 8.54 -57.64 -36.15
C MET A 1 7.74 -56.35 -36.27
N HIS A 2 8.45 -55.22 -36.39
CA HIS A 2 8.00 -53.86 -36.72
C HIS A 2 7.09 -53.16 -35.69
N ASP A 3 7.62 -52.34 -34.79
CA ASP A 3 8.01 -50.92 -34.94
C ASP A 3 6.85 -49.99 -35.35
N LYS A 4 6.47 -49.08 -34.45
CA LYS A 4 6.69 -47.63 -34.63
C LYS A 4 6.35 -46.81 -33.38
N LEU A 5 7.40 -46.15 -32.90
CA LEU A 5 7.48 -45.07 -31.94
C LEU A 5 6.97 -43.77 -32.59
N PHE A 6 6.16 -42.96 -31.88
CA PHE A 6 5.96 -41.56 -32.24
C PHE A 6 6.17 -40.67 -31.01
N PHE A 7 7.28 -39.94 -31.06
CA PHE A 7 7.62 -38.80 -30.22
C PHE A 7 6.82 -37.58 -30.70
N PHE A 8 6.14 -36.88 -29.80
CA PHE A 8 5.72 -35.50 -30.01
C PHE A 8 6.43 -34.61 -29.00
N GLY A 9 7.45 -33.89 -29.47
CA GLY A 9 8.07 -32.79 -28.74
C GLY A 9 7.30 -31.51 -29.01
N ALA A 10 6.82 -30.84 -27.95
CA ALA A 10 6.34 -29.48 -28.02
C ALA A 10 7.41 -28.55 -27.44
N LEU A 11 8.03 -27.77 -28.33
CA LEU A 11 8.83 -26.59 -28.00
C LEU A 11 7.86 -25.52 -27.44
N PHE A 12 8.01 -25.15 -26.17
CA PHE A 12 7.42 -23.91 -25.66
C PHE A 12 8.42 -22.76 -25.86
N SER A 13 8.10 -21.87 -26.79
CA SER A 13 8.77 -20.57 -26.93
C SER A 13 8.31 -19.66 -25.80
N LEU A 14 9.23 -19.31 -24.89
CA LEU A 14 9.02 -18.23 -23.92
C LEU A 14 9.08 -16.90 -24.67
N VAL A 15 7.92 -16.30 -24.93
CA VAL A 15 7.82 -14.91 -25.35
C VAL A 15 8.07 -14.05 -24.12
N ALA A 16 9.19 -13.33 -24.10
CA ALA A 16 9.46 -12.30 -23.13
C ALA A 16 8.50 -11.12 -23.38
N CYS A 17 7.45 -11.02 -22.56
CA CYS A 17 6.62 -9.83 -22.51
C CYS A 17 7.41 -8.71 -21.82
N SER A 18 7.83 -7.72 -22.61
CA SER A 18 8.29 -6.41 -22.15
C SER A 18 7.21 -5.76 -21.28
N GLY A 19 7.54 -5.44 -20.03
CA GLY A 19 6.63 -4.81 -19.08
C GLY A 19 6.29 -3.38 -19.52
N ASN A 20 5.00 -3.10 -19.68
CA ASN A 20 4.49 -1.74 -19.77
C ASN A 20 4.45 -1.16 -18.36
N THR A 21 5.21 -0.10 -18.10
CA THR A 21 5.04 0.75 -16.93
C THR A 21 3.65 1.37 -16.97
N VAL A 22 2.83 1.11 -15.95
CA VAL A 22 1.57 1.81 -15.74
C VAL A 22 1.92 3.23 -15.31
N GLU A 23 1.60 4.20 -16.14
CA GLU A 23 1.71 5.62 -15.82
C GLU A 23 0.69 5.95 -14.72
N VAL A 24 1.17 6.20 -13.51
CA VAL A 24 0.34 6.75 -12.43
C VAL A 24 -0.05 8.15 -12.87
N GLY A 25 -1.35 8.39 -13.09
CA GLY A 25 -1.88 9.61 -13.70
C GLY A 25 -1.23 10.88 -13.15
N GLY A 26 -0.71 11.72 -14.05
CA GLY A 26 0.10 12.89 -13.70
C GLY A 26 -0.61 13.85 -12.75
N TYR A 27 0.05 14.14 -11.63
CA TYR A 27 -0.28 15.29 -10.79
C TYR A 27 0.12 16.58 -11.54
N SER A 28 -0.86 17.36 -11.97
CA SER A 28 -0.61 18.75 -12.41
C SER A 28 -0.30 19.59 -11.17
N GLN A 29 0.95 20.00 -11.05
CA GLN A 29 1.44 20.88 -10.00
C GLN A 29 0.99 22.33 -10.28
N SER A 30 -0.29 22.63 -10.12
CA SER A 30 -0.81 23.99 -10.29
C SER A 30 -1.95 24.24 -9.32
N ASP A 31 -1.61 24.64 -8.10
CA ASP A 31 -2.38 25.57 -7.26
C ASP A 31 -1.60 25.84 -5.96
N ALA A 32 -0.54 26.64 -6.07
CA ALA A 32 0.09 27.25 -4.91
C ALA A 32 -0.69 28.51 -4.53
N GLY A 33 -1.51 28.42 -3.47
CA GLY A 33 -2.12 29.58 -2.83
C GLY A 33 -1.06 30.51 -2.21
N PRO A 34 -1.39 31.79 -1.94
CA PRO A 34 -0.40 32.79 -1.56
C PRO A 34 0.21 32.50 -0.18
N SER A 35 1.54 32.45 -0.14
CA SER A 35 2.35 32.31 1.07
C SER A 35 2.31 33.59 1.90
N GLN A 36 1.87 33.51 3.17
CA GLN A 36 2.11 34.55 4.16
C GLN A 36 3.54 34.42 4.68
N ALA A 37 4.33 35.47 4.46
CA ALA A 37 5.68 35.58 5.01
C ALA A 37 5.62 35.86 6.52
N THR A 38 6.07 34.91 7.33
CA THR A 38 6.49 35.15 8.71
C THR A 38 8.01 35.24 8.76
N THR A 39 8.51 36.44 9.02
CA THR A 39 9.87 36.67 9.50
C THR A 39 9.94 36.27 10.96
N ASP A 40 10.79 35.28 11.32
CA ASP A 40 11.76 35.47 12.40
C ASP A 40 12.71 34.27 12.62
N ALA A 41 13.95 34.66 12.97
CA ALA A 41 15.03 33.91 13.62
C ALA A 41 15.62 32.69 12.91
N ALA A 42 16.76 32.92 12.24
CA ALA A 42 17.72 31.90 11.84
C ALA A 42 18.26 31.15 13.07
N THR A 43 17.57 30.06 13.41
CA THR A 43 18.12 28.97 14.21
C THR A 43 19.06 28.19 13.30
N THR A 44 20.32 28.04 13.72
CA THR A 44 21.32 27.23 13.03
C THR A 44 20.74 25.83 12.82
N ALA A 45 20.44 25.50 11.56
CA ALA A 45 19.81 24.23 11.21
C ALA A 45 20.72 23.07 11.67
N PRO A 46 20.15 21.97 12.20
CA PRO A 46 20.93 20.78 12.53
C PRO A 46 21.70 20.35 11.28
N ASN A 47 23.02 20.20 11.41
CA ASN A 47 24.00 20.05 10.33
C ASN A 47 23.61 19.00 9.27
N GLY A 48 23.02 19.43 8.14
CA GLY A 48 22.81 18.64 6.93
C GLY A 48 21.44 18.85 6.26
N ALA A 49 21.38 18.63 4.95
CA ALA A 49 20.12 18.62 4.20
C ALA A 49 19.16 17.55 4.73
N LYS A 50 17.86 17.86 4.75
CA LYS A 50 16.80 16.94 5.15
C LYS A 50 16.16 16.28 3.94
N ILE A 51 15.66 15.07 4.16
CA ILE A 51 14.84 14.35 3.19
C ILE A 51 13.48 14.12 3.83
N GLU A 52 12.46 14.79 3.31
CA GLU A 52 11.06 14.56 3.69
C GLU A 52 10.48 13.44 2.83
N ILE A 53 9.95 12.41 3.46
CA ILE A 53 9.41 11.24 2.78
C ILE A 53 7.89 11.34 2.85
N HIS A 54 7.28 11.61 1.70
CA HIS A 54 5.84 11.79 1.53
C HIS A 54 5.22 10.52 0.95
N LEU A 55 4.15 10.03 1.56
CA LEU A 55 3.24 9.07 0.96
C LEU A 55 2.08 9.86 0.33
N ARG A 56 1.89 9.71 -0.98
CA ARG A 56 0.81 10.36 -1.72
C ARG A 56 -0.12 9.33 -2.33
N ALA A 57 -1.41 9.56 -2.24
CA ALA A 57 -2.41 8.62 -2.73
C ALA A 57 -3.25 9.19 -3.87
N SER A 58 -3.52 8.35 -4.86
CA SER A 58 -4.36 8.65 -6.01
C SER A 58 -5.41 7.58 -6.23
N THR A 59 -6.60 8.00 -6.63
CA THR A 59 -7.68 7.11 -7.07
C THR A 59 -7.88 7.15 -8.59
N ALA A 60 -6.87 7.64 -9.32
CA ALA A 60 -6.86 7.62 -10.78
C ALA A 60 -7.19 6.22 -11.31
N LYS A 61 -8.08 6.16 -12.31
CA LYS A 61 -8.62 4.90 -12.81
C LYS A 61 -7.50 4.01 -13.33
N VAL A 62 -7.48 2.76 -12.86
CA VAL A 62 -6.62 1.70 -13.41
C VAL A 62 -7.51 0.57 -13.91
N PRO A 63 -7.17 -0.06 -15.05
CA PRO A 63 -7.93 -1.20 -15.54
C PRO A 63 -7.68 -2.43 -14.66
N HIS A 64 -8.75 -3.16 -14.34
CA HIS A 64 -8.71 -4.44 -13.62
C HIS A 64 -9.17 -5.57 -14.56
N ALA A 65 -8.43 -6.68 -14.58
CA ALA A 65 -8.68 -7.82 -15.47
C ALA A 65 -8.60 -9.17 -14.72
N ASP A 66 -9.10 -9.20 -13.49
CA ASP A 66 -9.03 -10.32 -12.55
C ASP A 66 -10.37 -11.08 -12.37
N ALA A 67 -11.43 -10.65 -13.08
CA ALA A 67 -12.81 -11.14 -12.96
C ALA A 67 -13.42 -11.00 -11.54
N LEU A 68 -12.84 -10.14 -10.69
CA LEU A 68 -13.36 -9.82 -9.37
C LEU A 68 -14.29 -8.61 -9.41
N SER A 69 -15.12 -8.49 -8.37
CA SER A 69 -15.80 -7.25 -8.05
C SER A 69 -14.86 -6.34 -7.28
N GLY A 70 -15.05 -5.03 -7.36
CA GLY A 70 -14.25 -4.10 -6.59
C GLY A 70 -14.88 -2.72 -6.43
N GLN A 71 -14.39 -2.00 -5.43
CA GLN A 71 -14.76 -0.61 -5.18
C GLN A 71 -13.58 0.12 -4.55
N THR A 72 -13.48 1.43 -4.79
CA THR A 72 -12.55 2.27 -4.05
C THR A 72 -13.13 2.49 -2.66
N PRO A 73 -12.41 2.19 -1.57
CA PRO A 73 -12.86 2.52 -0.22
C PRO A 73 -13.21 4.01 -0.08
N SER A 74 -14.25 4.32 0.69
CA SER A 74 -14.64 5.70 0.98
C SER A 74 -13.71 6.38 1.99
N ASP A 75 -13.01 5.56 2.77
CA ASP A 75 -11.89 5.96 3.63
C ASP A 75 -10.90 4.79 3.68
N GLN A 76 -9.62 5.06 3.51
CA GLN A 76 -8.57 4.05 3.64
C GLN A 76 -7.32 4.66 4.24
N LYS A 77 -6.65 3.87 5.08
CA LYS A 77 -5.40 4.26 5.72
C LYS A 77 -4.44 3.09 5.82
N ILE A 78 -3.15 3.41 5.89
CA ILE A 78 -2.08 2.43 6.04
C ILE A 78 -1.06 2.89 7.09
N GLY A 79 -0.68 1.99 7.99
CA GLY A 79 0.39 2.24 8.95
C GLY A 79 1.75 1.95 8.34
N ILE A 80 2.51 2.99 8.01
CA ILE A 80 3.89 2.87 7.51
C ILE A 80 4.85 2.72 8.68
N ARG A 81 5.52 1.57 8.75
CA ARG A 81 6.42 1.18 9.84
C ARG A 81 7.88 1.49 9.50
N SER A 82 8.31 1.18 8.28
CA SER A 82 9.71 1.30 7.87
C SER A 82 9.85 1.49 6.36
N LEU A 83 10.99 2.05 5.95
CA LEU A 83 11.47 2.05 4.57
C LEU A 83 12.92 1.59 4.55
N ALA A 84 13.18 0.57 3.72
CA ALA A 84 14.52 0.10 3.40
C ALA A 84 14.75 0.12 1.88
N LEU A 85 15.97 0.44 1.48
CA LEU A 85 16.42 0.44 0.09
C LEU A 85 17.46 -0.66 -0.12
N LEU A 86 17.36 -1.38 -1.24
CA LEU A 86 18.30 -2.43 -1.60
C LEU A 86 18.87 -2.20 -3.01
N THR A 87 20.14 -2.55 -3.19
CA THR A 87 20.83 -2.51 -4.49
C THR A 87 20.52 -3.75 -5.33
N ASP A 88 20.17 -4.85 -4.66
CA ASP A 88 19.68 -6.12 -5.20
C ASP A 88 18.95 -6.91 -4.09
N PRO A 89 18.20 -7.98 -4.40
CA PRO A 89 17.41 -8.73 -3.41
C PRO A 89 18.20 -9.38 -2.27
N SER A 90 19.51 -9.57 -2.43
CA SER A 90 20.38 -10.27 -1.47
C SER A 90 21.28 -9.35 -0.65
N ALA A 91 21.41 -8.09 -1.08
CA ALA A 91 22.24 -7.11 -0.41
C ALA A 91 21.70 -6.71 0.97
N PRO A 92 22.59 -6.33 1.92
CA PRO A 92 22.18 -5.71 3.16
C PRO A 92 21.39 -4.42 2.90
N PRO A 93 20.18 -4.28 3.45
CA PRO A 93 19.35 -3.10 3.21
C PRO A 93 19.98 -1.83 3.81
N LEU A 94 19.83 -0.70 3.12
CA LEU A 94 19.92 0.61 3.76
C LEU A 94 18.57 0.88 4.42
N VAL A 95 18.53 0.90 5.75
CA VAL A 95 17.35 1.36 6.49
C VAL A 95 17.31 2.88 6.40
N VAL A 96 16.27 3.42 5.77
CA VAL A 96 16.05 4.87 5.67
C VAL A 96 15.40 5.36 6.97
N PHE A 97 14.34 4.68 7.40
CA PHE A 97 13.73 4.88 8.72
C PHE A 97 13.07 3.58 9.20
N ASP A 98 12.90 3.48 10.51
CA ASP A 98 12.19 2.40 11.20
C ASP A 98 11.53 2.95 12.47
N HIS A 99 10.20 2.87 12.54
CA HIS A 99 9.39 3.34 13.67
C HIS A 99 9.24 2.29 14.79
N GLY A 100 9.91 1.14 14.68
CA GLY A 100 9.85 0.08 15.69
C GLY A 100 8.45 -0.51 15.78
N GLU A 101 7.85 -0.54 16.97
CA GLU A 101 6.46 -1.04 17.17
C GLU A 101 5.39 -0.04 16.71
N SER A 102 5.79 1.22 16.49
CA SER A 102 4.88 2.29 16.03
C SER A 102 4.82 2.35 14.50
N ALA A 103 3.88 3.15 14.00
CA ALA A 103 3.78 3.47 12.58
C ALA A 103 3.20 4.88 12.40
N VAL A 104 3.50 5.51 11.28
CA VAL A 104 2.75 6.70 10.83
C VAL A 104 1.56 6.22 10.02
N GLU A 105 0.35 6.55 10.47
CA GLU A 105 -0.89 6.25 9.74
C GLU A 105 -1.07 7.29 8.62
N ALA A 106 -0.86 6.84 7.37
CA ALA A 106 -1.03 7.65 6.18
C ALA A 106 -2.41 7.44 5.56
N GLY A 107 -3.06 8.53 5.16
CA GLY A 107 -4.29 8.50 4.38
C GLY A 107 -4.04 7.96 2.97
N LEU A 108 -5.00 7.20 2.46
CA LEU A 108 -4.97 6.60 1.12
C LEU A 108 -6.15 7.06 0.23
N ASN A 109 -6.80 8.16 0.61
CA ASN A 109 -7.83 8.79 -0.20
C ASN A 109 -7.21 9.66 -1.30
N ASP A 110 -8.00 10.02 -2.31
CA ASP A 110 -7.50 10.81 -3.44
C ASP A 110 -6.87 12.13 -2.96
N LYS A 111 -5.61 12.36 -3.35
CA LYS A 111 -4.80 13.53 -3.01
C LYS A 111 -4.36 13.61 -1.55
N ASP A 112 -4.55 12.58 -0.75
CA ASP A 112 -3.88 12.50 0.55
C ASP A 112 -2.35 12.58 0.33
N ASP A 113 -1.68 13.38 1.16
CA ASP A 113 -0.23 13.57 1.17
C ASP A 113 0.21 13.59 2.64
N THR A 114 0.89 12.53 3.07
CA THR A 114 1.34 12.34 4.46
C THR A 114 2.85 12.25 4.52
N VAL A 115 3.49 13.09 5.33
CA VAL A 115 4.91 12.91 5.67
C VAL A 115 5.05 11.74 6.63
N VAL A 116 5.67 10.64 6.18
CA VAL A 116 5.83 9.41 6.96
C VAL A 116 7.16 9.33 7.69
N ALA A 117 8.15 10.13 7.27
CA ALA A 117 9.41 10.32 7.95
C ALA A 117 10.14 11.56 7.44
N THR A 118 11.02 12.10 8.28
CA THR A 118 12.05 13.07 7.87
C THR A 118 13.39 12.56 8.35
N VAL A 119 14.35 12.42 7.44
CA VAL A 119 15.70 11.92 7.74
C VAL A 119 16.75 12.92 7.27
N LEU A 120 17.99 12.77 7.74
CA LEU A 120 19.10 13.58 7.23
C LEU A 120 19.69 12.90 6.00
N ALA A 121 20.04 13.67 4.97
CA ALA A 121 20.75 13.14 3.82
C ALA A 121 22.07 12.47 4.22
N SER A 122 22.76 13.05 5.20
CA SER A 122 24.02 12.54 5.75
C SER A 122 23.89 11.19 6.48
N SER A 123 22.68 10.76 6.85
CA SER A 123 22.46 9.41 7.40
C SER A 123 22.26 8.34 6.34
N LEU A 124 22.13 8.72 5.07
CA LEU A 124 22.01 7.76 3.97
C LEU A 124 23.37 7.34 3.44
N ARG A 125 23.40 6.18 2.78
CA ARG A 125 24.59 5.68 2.08
C ARG A 125 24.47 6.01 0.59
N ALA A 126 25.54 6.56 0.02
CA ALA A 126 25.62 6.80 -1.42
C ALA A 126 25.46 5.50 -2.21
N GLY A 127 24.75 5.56 -3.34
CA GLY A 127 24.57 4.41 -4.23
C GLY A 127 23.33 4.52 -5.09
N THR A 128 23.16 3.56 -6.00
CA THR A 128 21.93 3.41 -6.79
C THR A 128 21.16 2.21 -6.28
N TYR A 129 19.98 2.48 -5.76
CA TYR A 129 19.10 1.46 -5.21
C TYR A 129 18.05 1.05 -6.25
N THR A 130 17.79 -0.26 -6.33
CA THR A 130 16.92 -0.86 -7.35
C THR A 130 15.66 -1.46 -6.78
N LEU A 131 15.57 -1.59 -5.46
CA LEU A 131 14.38 -2.09 -4.75
C LEU A 131 14.08 -1.22 -3.54
N ALA A 132 12.80 -0.94 -3.33
CA ALA A 132 12.27 -0.44 -2.06
C ALA A 132 11.55 -1.57 -1.33
N ARG A 133 11.68 -1.59 0.00
CA ARG A 133 10.94 -2.46 0.91
C ARG A 133 10.28 -1.59 1.97
N VAL A 134 8.95 -1.56 1.98
CA VAL A 134 8.15 -0.74 2.89
C VAL A 134 7.43 -1.65 3.87
N GLY A 135 7.82 -1.60 5.14
CA GLY A 135 7.17 -2.35 6.21
C GLY A 135 5.83 -1.73 6.59
N ILE A 136 4.80 -2.57 6.70
CA ILE A 136 3.42 -2.14 6.97
C ILE A 136 2.96 -2.72 8.29
N SER A 137 2.49 -1.85 9.19
CA SER A 137 1.90 -2.27 10.47
C SER A 137 0.50 -2.82 10.28
N HIS A 138 -0.38 -2.04 9.65
CA HIS A 138 -1.81 -2.35 9.51
C HIS A 138 -2.42 -1.59 8.34
N VAL A 139 -3.64 -1.99 7.96
CA VAL A 139 -4.50 -1.28 7.02
C VAL A 139 -5.87 -1.07 7.66
N ARG A 140 -6.46 0.10 7.43
CA ARG A 140 -7.87 0.38 7.71
C ARG A 140 -8.58 0.72 6.42
N TYR A 141 -9.81 0.25 6.27
CA TYR A 141 -10.65 0.66 5.15
C TYR A 141 -12.13 0.68 5.50
N ARG A 142 -12.87 1.50 4.76
CA ARG A 142 -14.31 1.68 4.84
C ARG A 142 -14.90 1.47 3.45
N VAL A 143 -15.79 0.50 3.30
CA VAL A 143 -16.43 0.16 2.02
C VAL A 143 -17.94 0.07 2.16
N ALA A 144 -18.66 0.33 1.07
CA ALA A 144 -20.10 0.09 1.03
C ALA A 144 -20.35 -1.42 1.02
N ALA A 145 -21.35 -1.87 1.78
CA ALA A 145 -21.68 -3.27 1.93
C ALA A 145 -23.17 -3.47 2.23
N THR A 146 -23.67 -4.67 1.97
CA THR A 146 -25.02 -5.10 2.40
C THR A 146 -24.88 -6.22 3.41
N MET A 147 -25.46 -6.05 4.59
CA MET A 147 -25.46 -7.09 5.62
C MET A 147 -26.74 -7.91 5.55
N HIS A 148 -26.59 -9.23 5.51
CA HIS A 148 -27.68 -10.20 5.59
C HIS A 148 -27.75 -10.78 7.00
N THR A 149 -28.83 -10.48 7.73
CA THR A 149 -29.04 -10.99 9.09
C THR A 149 -30.54 -11.11 9.39
N LEU A 150 -30.93 -12.15 10.12
CA LEU A 150 -32.33 -12.39 10.53
C LEU A 150 -33.36 -12.31 9.37
N GLY A 151 -32.95 -12.74 8.17
CA GLY A 151 -33.79 -12.70 6.96
C GLY A 151 -33.98 -11.31 6.34
N GLN A 152 -33.18 -10.32 6.77
CA GLN A 152 -33.19 -8.96 6.23
C GLN A 152 -31.85 -8.63 5.58
N SER A 153 -31.91 -7.81 4.53
CA SER A 153 -30.73 -7.23 3.87
C SER A 153 -30.69 -5.74 4.18
N VAL A 154 -29.62 -5.28 4.81
CA VAL A 154 -29.47 -3.90 5.27
C VAL A 154 -28.23 -3.30 4.63
N ALA A 155 -28.41 -2.26 3.81
CA ALA A 155 -27.30 -1.51 3.25
C ALA A 155 -26.61 -0.69 4.35
N GLY A 156 -25.28 -0.63 4.29
CA GLY A 156 -24.49 0.04 5.29
C GLY A 156 -23.02 0.15 4.89
N THR A 157 -22.17 0.22 5.90
CA THR A 157 -20.73 0.35 5.72
C THR A 157 -20.01 -0.77 6.47
N PHE A 158 -19.10 -1.44 5.77
CA PHE A 158 -18.13 -2.33 6.38
C PHE A 158 -16.84 -1.56 6.66
N ASN A 159 -16.47 -1.45 7.93
CA ASN A 159 -15.21 -0.90 8.39
C ASN A 159 -14.31 -2.04 8.82
N ASN A 160 -13.04 -2.03 8.44
CA ASN A 160 -12.08 -3.05 8.83
C ASN A 160 -10.77 -2.45 9.31
N LEU A 161 -10.19 -3.08 10.32
CA LEU A 161 -8.78 -2.99 10.68
C LEU A 161 -8.17 -4.37 10.45
N GLN A 162 -7.08 -4.43 9.70
CA GLN A 162 -6.27 -5.64 9.51
C GLN A 162 -4.83 -5.37 9.93
N VAL A 163 -4.31 -6.15 10.87
CA VAL A 163 -2.92 -6.06 11.32
C VAL A 163 -2.05 -6.96 10.46
N LEU A 164 -0.99 -6.39 9.90
CA LEU A 164 -0.11 -7.03 8.92
C LEU A 164 1.27 -7.36 9.49
N SER A 165 1.68 -6.76 10.60
CA SER A 165 2.96 -7.07 11.26
C SER A 165 2.82 -7.27 12.76
N ASP A 166 3.59 -8.19 13.30
CA ASP A 166 3.68 -8.49 14.73
C ASP A 166 4.19 -7.30 15.55
N GLY A 167 3.71 -7.20 16.79
CA GLY A 167 4.09 -6.12 17.70
C GLY A 167 3.66 -4.72 17.23
N SER A 168 2.57 -4.61 16.45
CA SER A 168 2.07 -3.32 15.98
C SER A 168 1.28 -2.60 17.07
N LEU A 169 1.69 -1.40 17.47
CA LEU A 169 0.94 -0.54 18.40
C LEU A 169 -0.19 0.19 17.66
N ILE A 170 -1.44 -0.18 17.95
CA ILE A 170 -2.64 0.32 17.25
C ILE A 170 -3.69 0.69 18.28
N ASP A 171 -4.22 1.91 18.22
CA ASP A 171 -5.24 2.42 19.16
C ASP A 171 -4.82 2.25 20.64
N GLY A 172 -3.51 2.33 20.93
CA GLY A 172 -2.94 2.16 22.28
C GLY A 172 -2.73 0.72 22.73
N ALA A 173 -2.99 -0.27 21.89
CA ALA A 173 -2.78 -1.69 22.18
C ALA A 173 -1.82 -2.34 21.17
N THR A 174 -0.92 -3.18 21.65
CA THR A 174 -0.05 -3.99 20.78
C THR A 174 -0.83 -5.17 20.22
N GLN A 175 -0.84 -5.31 18.90
CA GLN A 175 -1.50 -6.38 18.16
C GLN A 175 -0.50 -7.13 17.29
N ASN A 176 -0.80 -8.40 17.04
CA ASN A 176 0.01 -9.24 16.17
C ASN A 176 -0.61 -9.38 14.77
N LYS A 177 0.21 -9.81 13.83
CA LYS A 177 -0.20 -10.09 12.46
C LYS A 177 -1.35 -11.09 12.45
N GLY A 178 -2.35 -10.81 11.62
CA GLY A 178 -3.55 -11.62 11.53
C GLY A 178 -4.67 -11.15 12.45
N HIS A 179 -4.39 -10.31 13.46
CA HIS A 179 -5.44 -9.63 14.20
C HIS A 179 -6.30 -8.79 13.24
N TYR A 180 -7.61 -8.87 13.40
CA TYR A 180 -8.55 -8.04 12.68
C TYR A 180 -9.70 -7.58 13.57
N ARG A 181 -10.32 -6.48 13.17
CA ARG A 181 -11.57 -6.01 13.74
C ARG A 181 -12.40 -5.39 12.63
N PHE A 182 -13.55 -6.00 12.35
CA PHE A 182 -14.54 -5.38 11.48
C PHE A 182 -15.74 -4.86 12.27
N THR A 183 -16.34 -3.80 11.73
CA THR A 183 -17.58 -3.20 12.25
C THR A 183 -18.50 -2.88 11.08
N PHE A 184 -19.72 -3.42 11.11
CA PHE A 184 -20.78 -3.02 10.18
C PHE A 184 -21.60 -1.88 10.78
N GLU A 185 -21.78 -0.80 10.02
CA GLU A 185 -22.49 0.40 10.44
C GLU A 185 -23.70 0.71 9.56
N VAL A 186 -24.78 1.19 10.18
CA VAL A 186 -25.98 1.71 9.50
C VAL A 186 -26.32 3.06 10.10
N GLY A 187 -26.40 4.10 9.26
CA GLY A 187 -26.70 5.47 9.74
C GLY A 187 -25.70 5.97 10.80
N GLY A 188 -24.42 5.58 10.70
CA GLY A 188 -23.37 5.95 11.64
C GLY A 188 -23.39 5.20 12.98
N LYS A 189 -24.25 4.18 13.14
CA LYS A 189 -24.30 3.35 14.34
C LYS A 189 -23.76 1.95 14.03
N ALA A 190 -22.86 1.47 14.89
CA ALA A 190 -22.37 0.09 14.83
C ALA A 190 -23.54 -0.87 15.11
N LEU A 191 -23.78 -1.77 14.15
CA LEU A 191 -24.81 -2.81 14.24
C LEU A 191 -24.19 -4.17 14.58
N ALA A 192 -22.97 -4.43 14.11
CA ALA A 192 -22.18 -5.59 14.46
C ALA A 192 -20.70 -5.21 14.52
N THR A 193 -19.98 -5.73 15.52
CA THR A 193 -18.51 -5.61 15.63
C THR A 193 -17.95 -6.97 15.99
N GLN A 194 -16.91 -7.37 15.30
CA GLN A 194 -16.25 -8.66 15.52
C GLN A 194 -14.74 -8.49 15.43
N PRO A 195 -14.02 -8.70 16.54
CA PRO A 195 -12.60 -8.95 16.50
C PRO A 195 -12.32 -10.41 16.17
N GLY A 196 -11.11 -10.69 15.67
CA GLY A 196 -10.63 -12.05 15.49
C GLY A 196 -9.16 -12.11 15.11
N GLU A 197 -8.70 -13.32 14.87
CA GLU A 197 -7.31 -13.64 14.51
C GLU A 197 -7.30 -14.42 13.19
N GLY A 198 -6.15 -14.44 12.51
CA GLY A 198 -5.99 -15.13 11.23
C GLY A 198 -6.73 -14.47 10.06
N GLY A 199 -6.92 -13.14 10.13
CA GLY A 199 -7.50 -12.38 9.02
C GLY A 199 -6.65 -12.50 7.74
N PRO A 200 -7.28 -12.41 6.56
CA PRO A 200 -6.57 -12.59 5.29
C PRO A 200 -5.51 -11.51 5.09
N LEU A 201 -4.39 -11.91 4.49
CA LEU A 201 -3.39 -10.96 4.00
C LEU A 201 -3.82 -10.46 2.62
N PRO A 202 -3.49 -9.22 2.25
CA PRO A 202 -3.86 -8.69 0.95
C PRO A 202 -3.11 -9.43 -0.16
N GLU A 203 -3.80 -9.89 -1.20
CA GLU A 203 -3.11 -10.32 -2.41
C GLU A 203 -2.70 -9.08 -3.21
N VAL A 204 -1.43 -8.99 -3.60
CA VAL A 204 -0.99 -7.95 -4.53
C VAL A 204 -1.45 -8.31 -5.94
N PRO A 205 -1.83 -7.31 -6.78
CA PRO A 205 -2.12 -7.58 -8.18
C PRO A 205 -0.94 -8.28 -8.85
N SER A 206 -1.22 -9.20 -9.78
CA SER A 206 -0.20 -9.92 -10.54
C SER A 206 0.58 -9.03 -11.52
N GLY A 207 0.22 -7.75 -11.64
CA GLY A 207 0.89 -6.72 -12.45
C GLY A 207 1.45 -5.57 -11.60
N GLY A 208 2.36 -4.77 -12.17
CA GLY A 208 2.90 -3.57 -11.51
C GLY A 208 4.24 -3.74 -10.78
N GLY A 209 4.83 -4.95 -10.81
CA GLY A 209 6.17 -5.19 -10.25
C GLY A 209 6.23 -5.20 -8.72
N ILE A 210 5.08 -5.20 -8.05
CA ILE A 210 4.99 -5.19 -6.59
C ILE A 210 4.83 -6.63 -6.12
N SER A 211 5.57 -6.96 -5.07
CA SER A 211 5.41 -8.20 -4.32
C SER A 211 5.13 -7.87 -2.87
N MET A 212 4.47 -8.78 -2.16
CA MET A 212 4.33 -8.70 -0.72
C MET A 212 5.17 -9.80 -0.08
N SER A 213 6.10 -9.39 0.77
CA SER A 213 6.86 -10.28 1.64
C SER A 213 6.12 -10.42 2.96
N SER A 214 5.63 -11.63 3.27
CA SER A 214 4.80 -11.88 4.45
C SER A 214 5.10 -13.20 5.17
N SER A 215 6.22 -13.87 4.87
CA SER A 215 6.59 -15.15 5.49
C SER A 215 7.12 -15.04 6.92
N GLY A 216 7.27 -13.82 7.45
CA GLY A 216 7.78 -13.54 8.79
C GLY A 216 6.87 -12.66 9.64
N PRO A 217 7.38 -12.17 10.79
CA PRO A 217 6.63 -11.32 11.71
C PRO A 217 6.26 -9.98 11.07
N GLU A 218 7.01 -9.53 10.08
CA GLU A 218 6.70 -8.31 9.34
C GLU A 218 6.09 -8.64 7.97
N THR A 219 5.10 -7.85 7.56
CA THR A 219 4.64 -7.78 6.18
C THR A 219 5.16 -6.50 5.54
N ALA A 220 5.72 -6.63 4.33
CA ALA A 220 6.26 -5.50 3.59
C ALA A 220 5.89 -5.56 2.11
N TYR A 221 5.63 -4.40 1.51
CA TYR A 221 5.62 -4.27 0.06
C TYR A 221 7.06 -4.14 -0.46
N VAL A 222 7.36 -4.86 -1.53
CA VAL A 222 8.66 -4.82 -2.20
C VAL A 222 8.44 -4.55 -3.68
N PHE A 223 9.05 -3.49 -4.21
CA PHE A 223 8.85 -3.06 -5.59
C PHE A 223 10.12 -2.44 -6.18
N PRO A 224 10.30 -2.51 -7.52
CA PRO A 224 11.45 -1.96 -8.19
C PRO A 224 11.43 -0.43 -8.17
N ILE A 225 12.61 0.14 -8.03
CA ILE A 225 12.88 1.58 -8.09
C ILE A 225 14.14 1.82 -8.93
N ASN A 226 14.42 3.08 -9.25
CA ASN A 226 15.73 3.51 -9.71
C ASN A 226 16.07 4.80 -8.98
N LEU A 227 16.73 4.68 -7.83
CA LEU A 227 16.96 5.79 -6.93
C LEU A 227 18.46 5.99 -6.69
N PRO A 228 19.10 6.93 -7.41
CA PRO A 228 20.43 7.40 -7.05
C PRO A 228 20.33 8.22 -5.76
N VAL A 229 21.04 7.81 -4.72
CA VAL A 229 21.13 8.50 -3.44
C VAL A 229 22.50 9.17 -3.34
N ASP A 230 22.49 10.48 -3.11
CA ASP A 230 23.67 11.26 -2.77
C ASP A 230 23.50 11.83 -1.35
N PRO A 231 24.30 11.36 -0.36
CA PRO A 231 24.20 11.84 1.02
C PRO A 231 24.88 13.20 1.24
N THR A 232 25.54 13.75 0.21
CA THR A 232 26.29 15.01 0.27
C THR A 232 25.51 16.21 -0.23
N ILE A 233 24.25 16.01 -0.63
CA ILE A 233 23.35 17.09 -1.06
C ILE A 233 23.29 18.22 -0.02
N GLY A 234 23.34 19.45 -0.52
CA GLY A 234 23.32 20.66 0.30
C GLY A 234 21.93 21.25 0.52
N THR A 235 20.90 20.71 -0.14
CA THR A 235 19.53 21.24 -0.12
C THR A 235 18.55 20.16 0.30
N ASP A 236 17.48 20.57 0.98
CA ASP A 236 16.41 19.66 1.37
C ASP A 236 15.75 19.02 0.14
N VAL A 237 15.42 17.74 0.24
CA VAL A 237 14.83 16.93 -0.83
C VAL A 237 13.49 16.36 -0.39
N LYS A 238 12.55 16.26 -1.33
CA LYS A 238 11.32 15.48 -1.14
C LYS A 238 11.46 14.14 -1.85
N MET A 239 11.25 13.08 -1.09
CA MET A 239 11.08 11.72 -1.60
C MET A 239 9.58 11.42 -1.64
N LEU A 240 9.07 11.09 -2.81
CA LEU A 240 7.65 10.91 -3.08
C LEU A 240 7.36 9.43 -3.29
N PHE A 241 6.55 8.88 -2.40
CA PHE A 241 6.03 7.52 -2.42
C PHE A 241 4.58 7.55 -2.90
N ASP A 242 4.37 7.32 -4.19
CA ASP A 242 3.06 7.40 -4.83
C ASP A 242 2.36 6.04 -4.82
N ILE A 243 1.08 6.06 -4.40
CA ILE A 243 0.22 4.88 -4.26
C ILE A 243 -1.06 5.09 -5.05
N ASN A 244 -1.48 4.08 -5.81
CA ASN A 244 -2.82 4.05 -6.41
C ASN A 244 -3.77 3.12 -5.64
N THR A 245 -4.99 3.59 -5.36
CA THR A 245 -6.02 2.85 -4.60
C THR A 245 -7.34 2.67 -5.35
N ASN A 246 -7.38 2.94 -6.66
CA ASN A 246 -8.60 2.83 -7.45
C ASN A 246 -9.17 1.40 -7.50
N GLU A 247 -10.36 1.18 -6.97
CA GLU A 247 -10.99 -0.14 -6.87
C GLU A 247 -10.09 -1.22 -6.23
N ASN A 248 -9.18 -0.84 -5.33
CA ASN A 248 -8.22 -1.77 -4.74
C ASN A 248 -8.84 -2.76 -3.75
N PHE A 249 -10.06 -2.51 -3.24
CA PHE A 249 -10.80 -3.50 -2.46
C PHE A 249 -11.50 -4.44 -3.43
N ARG A 250 -10.92 -5.63 -3.61
CA ARG A 250 -11.38 -6.66 -4.55
C ARG A 250 -11.94 -7.85 -3.79
N TRP A 251 -13.11 -8.35 -4.18
CA TRP A 251 -13.71 -9.54 -3.60
C TRP A 251 -14.30 -10.46 -4.67
N GLN A 252 -14.56 -11.70 -4.26
CA GLN A 252 -15.24 -12.68 -5.07
C GLN A 252 -16.73 -12.71 -4.70
N ASP A 253 -17.60 -12.34 -5.65
CA ASP A 253 -19.06 -12.44 -5.46
C ASP A 253 -19.46 -13.89 -5.17
N GLU A 254 -20.28 -14.09 -4.14
CA GLU A 254 -20.83 -15.39 -3.78
C GLU A 254 -22.27 -15.57 -4.29
N PRO A 255 -22.58 -16.68 -4.97
CA PRO A 255 -23.93 -16.96 -5.44
C PRO A 255 -24.79 -17.50 -4.27
N ALA A 256 -25.26 -16.61 -3.41
CA ALA A 256 -26.17 -16.92 -2.32
C ALA A 256 -27.51 -16.17 -2.43
N ALA A 257 -28.54 -16.66 -1.73
CA ALA A 257 -29.86 -16.02 -1.75
C ALA A 257 -29.79 -14.61 -1.15
N GLY A 258 -30.26 -13.61 -1.89
CA GLY A 258 -30.24 -12.21 -1.46
C GLY A 258 -28.97 -11.45 -1.85
N HIS A 259 -27.89 -12.15 -2.22
CA HIS A 259 -26.66 -11.53 -2.71
C HIS A 259 -26.86 -10.97 -4.13
N GLN A 260 -26.19 -9.87 -4.43
CA GLN A 260 -26.25 -9.21 -5.74
C GLN A 260 -24.85 -9.10 -6.34
N PRO A 261 -24.69 -9.30 -7.66
CA PRO A 261 -23.40 -9.09 -8.31
C PRO A 261 -22.86 -7.69 -8.03
N LYS A 262 -21.55 -7.58 -7.76
CA LYS A 262 -20.85 -6.33 -7.46
C LYS A 262 -21.33 -5.58 -6.22
N VAL A 263 -22.02 -6.25 -5.30
CA VAL A 263 -22.32 -5.74 -3.96
C VAL A 263 -21.50 -6.57 -2.98
N PHE A 264 -20.70 -5.90 -2.14
CA PHE A 264 -19.97 -6.62 -1.11
C PHE A 264 -20.93 -7.04 0.00
N ASP A 265 -21.17 -8.35 0.12
CA ASP A 265 -22.14 -8.92 1.03
C ASP A 265 -21.48 -9.44 2.33
N VAL A 266 -22.13 -9.15 3.46
CA VAL A 266 -21.68 -9.50 4.81
C VAL A 266 -22.76 -10.34 5.48
N THR A 267 -22.41 -11.53 5.98
CA THR A 267 -23.33 -12.39 6.73
C THR A 267 -22.67 -12.72 8.06
N PRO A 268 -22.93 -11.98 9.16
CA PRO A 268 -22.22 -12.18 10.41
C PRO A 268 -22.27 -13.66 10.85
N THR A 269 -21.14 -14.30 11.13
CA THR A 269 -19.78 -13.74 11.38
C THR A 269 -18.82 -13.75 10.18
N THR A 270 -19.33 -13.96 8.96
CA THR A 270 -18.59 -14.07 7.71
C THR A 270 -18.92 -12.95 6.73
N PHE A 271 -18.22 -12.91 5.61
CA PHE A 271 -18.41 -11.97 4.51
C PHE A 271 -17.81 -12.61 3.24
N GLU A 272 -18.17 -12.06 2.09
CA GLU A 272 -17.64 -12.55 0.81
C GLU A 272 -16.10 -12.55 0.80
N PRO A 273 -15.44 -13.52 0.13
CA PRO A 273 -13.99 -13.63 0.18
C PRO A 273 -13.28 -12.39 -0.39
N VAL A 274 -12.68 -11.61 0.49
CA VAL A 274 -11.79 -10.50 0.12
C VAL A 274 -10.51 -11.10 -0.45
N LYS A 275 -10.14 -10.68 -1.67
CA LYS A 275 -8.95 -11.15 -2.37
C LYS A 275 -7.82 -10.15 -2.29
N SER A 276 -8.12 -8.87 -2.51
CA SER A 276 -7.12 -7.82 -2.51
C SER A 276 -7.63 -6.57 -1.80
N PHE A 277 -6.72 -5.87 -1.15
CA PHE A 277 -6.89 -4.56 -0.54
C PHE A 277 -5.51 -3.92 -0.36
N GLY A 278 -5.44 -2.61 -0.14
CA GLY A 278 -4.17 -1.92 0.06
C GLY A 278 -3.82 -1.00 -1.11
N ALA A 279 -3.16 -1.50 -2.15
CA ALA A 279 -2.71 -0.67 -3.26
C ALA A 279 -2.63 -1.46 -4.58
N ASN A 280 -2.88 -0.77 -5.68
CA ASN A 280 -2.72 -1.31 -7.04
C ASN A 280 -1.30 -1.10 -7.58
N SER A 281 -0.68 0.02 -7.21
CA SER A 281 0.66 0.38 -7.65
C SER A 281 1.41 1.15 -6.58
N PHE A 282 2.74 1.07 -6.65
CA PHE A 282 3.69 1.79 -5.81
C PHE A 282 4.79 2.36 -6.69
N GLN A 283 5.18 3.61 -6.42
CA GLN A 283 6.32 4.24 -7.06
C GLN A 283 7.08 5.06 -6.02
N LEU A 284 8.41 5.02 -6.05
CA LEU A 284 9.25 5.87 -5.22
C LEU A 284 10.14 6.72 -6.12
N THR A 285 10.06 8.04 -5.95
CA THR A 285 10.91 8.99 -6.67
C THR A 285 11.52 9.99 -5.71
N ALA A 286 12.72 10.48 -6.02
CA ALA A 286 13.30 11.63 -5.37
C ALA A 286 14.29 12.27 -6.35
N ASP A 287 14.41 13.59 -6.29
CA ASP A 287 15.41 14.31 -7.06
C ASP A 287 16.57 14.73 -6.17
N PHE A 288 17.65 13.93 -6.22
CA PHE A 288 18.92 14.24 -5.57
C PHE A 288 19.86 15.08 -6.47
N SER A 289 19.44 15.41 -7.69
CA SER A 289 20.28 16.08 -8.70
C SER A 289 20.27 17.60 -8.60
N ALA A 290 19.43 18.17 -7.72
CA ALA A 290 19.48 19.58 -7.30
C ALA A 290 20.76 19.84 -6.48
N SER A 291 21.89 19.76 -7.16
CA SER A 291 23.24 19.91 -6.63
C SER A 291 23.78 21.28 -6.97
N SER A 292 24.50 21.84 -5.99
CA SER A 292 25.46 22.95 -6.09
C SER A 292 24.94 24.33 -6.54
N PRO A 293 25.01 25.37 -5.68
CA PRO A 293 25.24 26.71 -6.18
C PRO A 293 26.59 26.83 -6.92
#